data_AF-A0A2V7YWA4-F1
#
_entry.id   AF-A0A2V7YWA4-F1
#
_cell.length_a   1.000
_cell.length_b   1.000
_cell.length_c   1.000
_cell.angle_alpha   90.00
_cell.angle_beta   90.00
_cell.angle_gamma   90.00
#
_symmetry.space_group_name_H-M   'P 1'
#
loop_
_entity.id
_entity.type
_entity.pdbx_description
1 polymer ?
#
loop_
_entity_poly.entity_id
_entity_poly.type
_entity_poly.pdbx_seq_one_letter_code
_entity_poly.pdbx_strand_id
1 'polypeptide(L)' 'MRSSGFSALQHYKDASGLEGRRIKKLVRGVWKPIAGGVREVAVTSVDGGKSWQPGFDLLFRAHQK' A
#
# COMPACT_ATOMS: atom_id res chain seq x y z
N MET A 1 29.38 -20.50 27.92
CA MET A 1 28.22 -20.26 27.04
C MET A 1 27.39 -19.12 27.62
N ARG A 2 27.41 -17.95 26.98
CA ARG A 2 26.48 -16.84 27.25
C ARG A 2 25.96 -16.39 25.90
N SER A 3 24.69 -16.69 25.61
CA SER A 3 23.98 -16.18 24.45
C SER A 3 23.77 -14.67 24.62
N SER A 4 24.15 -13.89 23.62
CA SER A 4 23.89 -12.45 23.59
C SER A 4 23.24 -12.08 22.26
N GLY A 5 21.99 -11.63 22.37
CA GLY A 5 21.32 -10.64 21.52
C GLY A 5 21.36 -10.81 20.01
N PHE A 6 20.27 -11.34 19.43
CA PHE A 6 19.85 -10.94 18.09
C PHE A 6 18.97 -9.69 18.19
N SER A 7 19.56 -8.52 17.94
CA SER A 7 18.79 -7.35 17.49
C SER A 7 19.68 -6.51 16.59
N ALA A 8 19.66 -6.84 15.30
CA ALA A 8 20.17 -5.98 14.26
C ALA A 8 18.96 -5.43 13.50
N LEU A 9 18.38 -4.34 14.02
CA LEU A 9 17.65 -3.39 13.19
C LEU A 9 18.68 -2.73 12.28
N GLN A 10 19.02 -3.42 11.20
CA GLN A 10 19.92 -2.90 10.19
C GLN A 10 19.12 -1.92 9.34
N HIS A 11 19.27 -0.63 9.66
CA HIS A 11 18.91 0.45 8.75
C HIS A 11 19.71 0.24 7.46
N TYR A 12 19.05 -0.24 6.40
CA TYR A 12 19.64 -0.29 5.07
C TYR A 12 19.82 1.15 4.59
N LYS A 13 21.06 1.67 4.68
CA LYS A 13 21.51 2.83 3.92
C LYS A 13 21.90 2.33 2.53
N ASP A 14 21.22 2.81 1.51
CA ASP A 14 21.62 2.66 0.12
C ASP A 14 22.87 3.50 -0.17
N ALA A 15 23.78 2.97 -0.99
CA ALA A 15 25.11 3.53 -1.26
C ALA A 15 25.11 4.83 -2.09
N SER A 16 23.95 5.46 -2.27
CA SER A 16 23.79 6.65 -3.13
C SER A 16 24.02 7.97 -2.40
N GLY A 17 24.08 7.98 -1.05
CA GLY A 17 24.35 9.20 -0.25
C GLY A 17 23.28 10.30 -0.38
N LEU A 18 22.30 10.13 -1.26
CA LEU A 18 21.09 10.91 -1.33
C LEU A 18 20.13 10.23 -0.39
N GLU A 19 19.78 10.89 0.73
CA GLU A 19 18.55 10.56 1.44
C GLU A 19 17.37 11.03 0.58
N GLY A 20 17.25 10.43 -0.61
CA GLY A 20 16.21 10.67 -1.58
C GLY A 20 14.95 10.15 -0.92
N ARG A 21 14.14 11.08 -0.40
CA ARG A 21 12.82 10.80 0.17
C ARG A 21 12.10 9.82 -0.75
N ARG A 22 12.11 8.53 -0.41
CA ARG A 22 11.49 7.50 -1.24
C ARG A 22 9.99 7.78 -1.21
N ILE A 23 9.50 8.42 -2.26
CA ILE A 23 8.09 8.79 -2.34
C ILE A 23 7.32 7.47 -2.40
N LYS A 24 6.61 7.18 -1.31
CA LYS A 24 5.83 5.95 -1.21
C LYS A 24 4.61 6.10 -2.10
N LYS A 25 4.42 5.15 -3.01
CA LYS A 25 3.15 4.97 -3.71
C LYS A 25 2.10 4.57 -2.68
N LEU A 26 1.00 5.30 -2.62
CA LEU A 26 -0.12 5.03 -1.70
C LEU A 26 -1.34 4.60 -2.50
N VAL A 27 -2.12 3.69 -1.94
CA VAL A 27 -3.42 3.27 -2.47
C VAL A 27 -4.42 3.35 -1.33
N ARG A 28 -5.60 3.90 -1.59
CA ARG A 28 -6.76 3.87 -0.69
C ARG A 28 -7.99 3.47 -1.46
N GLY A 29 -8.88 2.70 -0.84
CA GLY A 29 -10.12 2.24 -1.44
C GLY A 29 -11.31 2.42 -0.50
N VAL A 30 -12.50 2.55 -1.08
CA VAL A 30 -13.78 2.51 -0.36
C VAL A 30 -14.59 1.34 -0.87
N TRP A 31 -15.13 0.57 0.07
CA TRP A 31 -15.97 -0.59 -0.20
C TRP A 31 -17.42 -0.19 0.07
N LYS A 32 -18.28 -0.34 -0.93
CA LYS A 32 -19.71 -0.06 -0.81
C LYS A 32 -20.51 -1.32 -1.12
N PRO A 33 -21.34 -1.82 -0.19
CA PRO A 33 -22.26 -2.91 -0.50
C PRO A 33 -23.25 -2.44 -1.57
N ILE A 34 -23.48 -3.28 -2.57
CA ILE A 34 -24.49 -3.07 -3.60
C ILE A 34 -25.33 -4.34 -3.76
N ALA A 35 -26.45 -4.25 -4.49
CA ALA A 35 -27.23 -5.44 -4.82
C ALA A 35 -26.34 -6.46 -5.57
N GLY A 36 -26.22 -7.68 -5.02
CA GLY A 36 -25.47 -8.77 -5.64
C GLY A 36 -23.95 -8.75 -5.43
N GLY A 37 -23.40 -7.86 -4.58
CA GLY A 37 -21.97 -7.83 -4.33
C GLY A 37 -21.45 -6.61 -3.58
N VAL A 38 -20.16 -6.33 -3.76
CA VAL A 38 -19.50 -5.16 -3.19
C VAL A 38 -18.72 -4.45 -4.28
N ARG A 39 -18.91 -3.14 -4.40
CA ARG A 39 -18.13 -2.30 -5.30
C ARG A 39 -16.97 -1.68 -4.51
N GLU A 40 -15.75 -1.86 -5.01
CA GLU A 40 -14.57 -1.17 -4.51
C GLU A 40 -14.15 -0.08 -5.50
N VAL A 41 -14.01 1.14 -5.00
CA VAL A 41 -13.42 2.24 -5.77
C VAL A 41 -12.13 2.68 -5.10
N ALA A 42 -11.02 2.62 -5.83
CA ALA A 42 -9.71 2.96 -5.34
C ALA A 42 -9.11 4.20 -6.03
N VAL A 43 -8.29 4.93 -5.27
CA VAL A 43 -7.44 6.00 -5.79
C VAL A 43 -5.99 5.78 -5.38
N THR A 44 -5.09 6.18 -6.25
CA THR A 44 -3.64 6.00 -6.09
C THR A 44 -2.95 7.35 -6.02
N SER A 45 -1.93 7.45 -5.17
CA SER A 45 -1.02 8.59 -5.14
C SER A 45 0.40 8.11 -5.42
N VAL A 46 1.10 8.83 -6.30
CA VAL A 46 2.52 8.59 -6.63
C VAL A 46 3.44 9.67 -6.05
N ASP A 47 2.87 10.68 -5.39
CA ASP A 47 3.58 11.84 -4.83
C ASP A 47 3.53 11.87 -3.28
N GLY A 48 3.24 10.73 -2.66
CA GLY A 48 3.19 10.58 -1.21
C GLY A 48 1.91 11.14 -0.58
N GLY A 49 0.82 11.19 -1.33
CA GLY A 49 -0.51 11.57 -0.87
C GLY A 49 -0.91 13.01 -1.17
N LYS A 50 -0.11 13.77 -1.95
CA LYS A 50 -0.41 15.16 -2.30
C LYS A 50 -1.50 15.25 -3.37
N SER A 51 -1.42 14.39 -4.39
CA SER A 51 -2.45 14.23 -5.40
C SER A 51 -2.92 12.78 -5.47
N TRP A 52 -4.18 12.61 -5.86
CA TRP A 52 -4.84 11.31 -5.94
C TRP A 52 -5.49 11.17 -7.32
N GLN A 53 -5.10 10.12 -8.02
CA GLN A 53 -5.64 9.79 -9.34
C GLN A 53 -6.54 8.56 -9.22
N PRO A 54 -7.57 8.43 -10.09
CA PRO A 54 -8.36 7.21 -10.18
C PRO A 54 -7.46 5.98 -10.31
N GLY A 55 -7.71 4.98 -9.48
CA GLY A 55 -7.05 3.68 -9.56
C GLY A 55 -7.94 2.73 -10.35
N PHE A 56 -8.54 1.78 -9.63
CA PHE A 56 -9.47 0.81 -10.20
C PHE A 56 -10.88 0.97 -9.60
N ASP A 57 -11.85 0.44 -10.33
CA ASP A 57 -13.24 0.35 -9.93
C ASP A 57 -13.69 -1.09 -10.20
N LEU A 58 -13.82 -1.86 -9.12
CA LEU A 58 -14.07 -3.30 -9.18
C LEU A 58 -15.44 -3.61 -8.60
N LEU A 59 -16.13 -4.54 -9.24
CA LEU A 59 -17.33 -5.17 -8.69
C LEU A 59 -17.04 -6.62 -8.32
N PHE A 60 -16.97 -6.88 -7.02
CA PHE A 60 -16.91 -8.23 -6.49
C PHE A 60 -18.32 -8.81 -6.44
N ARG A 61 -18.56 -9.88 -7.20
CA ARG A 61 -19.82 -10.65 -7.15
C ARG A 61 -19.66 -11.81 -6.18
N ALA A 62 -20.76 -12.20 -5.53
CA ALA A 62 -20.78 -13.43 -4.75
C ALA A 62 -20.36 -14.61 -5.62
N HIS A 63 -19.52 -15.49 -5.09
CA HIS A 63 -19.12 -16.70 -5.78
C HIS A 63 -20.35 -17.56 -6.06
N GLN A 64 -20.57 -17.90 -7.33
CA GLN A 64 -21.63 -18.84 -7.72
C GLN A 64 -21.05 -20.25 -7.58
N LYS A 65 -21.75 -21.11 -6.83
CA LYS A 65 -21.37 -22.51 -6.65
C LYS A 65 -21.59 -23.30 -7.94
#